data_AF-A0A0R3THR1-F1
#
_entry.id   AF-A0A0R3THR1-F1
#
_cell.length_a   1.000
_cell.length_b   1.000
_cell.length_c   1.000
_cell.angle_alpha   90.00
_cell.angle_beta   90.00
_cell.angle_gamma   90.00
#
_symmetry.space_group_name_H-M   'P 1'
#
loop_
_entity.id
_entity.type
_entity.pdbx_description
1 polymer ?
#
loop_
_entity_poly.entity_id
_entity_poly.type
_entity_poly.pdbx_seq_one_letter_code
_entity_poly.pdbx_strand_id
1 'polypeptide(L)'
;MIAMLYSTGPSATINSSRIDLHLPKETLQDKNFSIPSLVPMPWASHGGDDVGVYANGAFSQLFHSTVDNTFIAQAMKFVMCLEPFVKEAHCSSATIGLSTVSIIGILIVTICRL
;
A
#
# COMPACT_ATOMS: atom_id res chain seq x y z
N MET A 1 11.60 12.84 23.05
CA MET A 1 12.25 12.37 21.80
C MET A 1 12.35 10.86 21.91
N ILE A 2 11.90 10.11 20.91
CA ILE A 2 11.97 8.64 20.93
C ILE A 2 13.41 8.24 20.58
N ALA A 3 13.99 7.33 21.35
CA ALA A 3 15.33 6.82 21.05
C ALA A 3 15.26 5.95 19.79
N MET A 4 16.01 6.35 18.76
CA MET A 4 16.18 5.60 17.51
C MET A 4 17.48 4.83 17.58
N LEU A 5 17.49 3.60 17.08
CA LEU A 5 18.64 2.69 17.04
C LEU A 5 18.53 1.81 15.79
N TYR A 6 19.67 1.34 15.29
CA TYR A 6 19.70 0.31 14.25
C TYR A 6 20.28 -0.99 14.81
N SER A 7 19.82 -2.14 14.30
CA SER A 7 20.44 -3.43 14.66
C SER A 7 21.79 -3.59 13.98
N THR A 8 21.93 -3.12 12.75
CA THR A 8 23.14 -3.26 11.94
C THR A 8 23.46 -1.95 11.22
N GLY A 9 24.73 -1.73 10.89
CA GLY A 9 25.13 -0.54 10.11
C GLY A 9 26.54 -0.05 10.44
N PRO A 10 26.98 1.04 9.78
CA PRO A 10 28.36 1.51 9.84
C PRO A 10 28.75 2.18 11.16
N SER A 11 27.78 2.51 12.00
CA SER A 11 27.99 3.27 13.24
C SER A 11 28.24 2.42 14.47
N ALA A 12 28.34 1.10 14.31
CA ALA A 12 28.72 0.22 15.40
C ALA A 12 30.22 0.39 15.69
N THR A 13 30.53 0.57 16.97
CA THR A 13 31.89 0.72 17.46
C THR A 13 32.55 -0.66 17.62
N ILE A 14 33.75 -0.84 17.05
CA ILE A 14 34.57 -2.04 17.23
C ILE A 14 35.68 -1.71 18.25
N ASN A 15 35.93 -2.61 19.20
CA ASN A 15 36.99 -2.48 20.22
C ASN A 15 36.96 -1.17 21.03
N SER A 16 35.79 -0.58 21.19
CA SER A 16 35.59 0.65 21.97
C SER A 16 34.23 0.61 22.67
N SER A 17 34.07 1.43 23.71
CA SER A 17 32.78 1.58 24.37
C SER A 17 31.79 2.30 23.45
N ARG A 18 30.51 1.95 23.59
CA ARG A 18 29.42 2.63 22.89
C ARG A 18 29.48 4.14 23.14
N ILE A 19 29.21 4.93 22.10
CA ILE A 19 29.15 6.40 22.22
C ILE A 19 28.07 6.83 23.22
N ASP A 20 28.36 7.83 24.05
CA ASP A 20 27.34 8.49 24.86
C ASP A 20 26.49 9.41 23.96
N LEU A 21 25.17 9.34 24.13
CA LEU A 21 24.21 10.11 23.33
C LEU A 21 23.74 11.38 24.04
N HIS A 22 24.33 11.76 25.18
CA HIS A 22 24.22 13.10 25.77
C HIS A 22 25.04 14.14 24.98
N LEU A 23 24.82 14.16 23.67
CA LEU A 23 25.48 15.08 22.74
C LEU A 23 24.67 16.37 22.59
N PRO A 24 25.30 17.47 22.14
CA PRO A 24 24.58 18.68 21.77
C PRO A 24 23.49 18.39 20.74
N LYS A 25 22.39 19.12 20.81
CA LYS A 25 21.23 18.93 19.93
C LYS A 25 21.61 19.13 18.46
N GLU A 26 22.54 20.05 18.20
CA GLU A 26 23.06 20.35 16.87
C GLU A 26 23.74 19.12 16.26
N THR A 27 24.47 18.34 17.06
CA THR A 27 25.10 17.09 16.63
C THR A 27 24.06 16.02 16.35
N LEU A 28 23.07 15.83 17.24
CA LEU A 28 22.02 14.82 17.06
C LEU A 28 21.08 15.14 15.89
N GLN A 29 20.98 16.41 15.49
CA GLN A 29 20.19 16.89 14.36
C GLN A 29 21.02 17.11 13.09
N ASP A 30 22.33 16.87 13.15
CA ASP A 30 23.17 16.90 11.96
C ASP A 30 22.69 15.81 10.98
N LYS A 31 22.56 16.18 9.70
CA LYS A 31 22.07 15.28 8.65
C LYS A 31 22.97 14.06 8.47
N ASN A 32 24.26 14.18 8.76
CA ASN A 32 25.25 13.13 8.61
C ASN A 32 25.51 12.39 9.94
N PHE A 33 24.79 12.73 11.01
CA PHE A 33 24.86 11.97 12.24
C PHE A 33 24.24 10.59 12.03
N SER A 34 25.08 9.56 12.14
CA SER A 34 24.64 8.19 12.02
C SER A 34 24.37 7.61 13.40
N ILE A 35 23.12 7.19 13.60
CA ILE A 35 22.61 6.64 14.85
C ILE A 35 23.34 5.32 15.16
N PRO A 36 23.67 5.02 16.43
CA PRO A 36 24.37 3.80 16.80
C PRO A 36 23.68 2.53 16.27
N SER A 37 24.51 1.60 15.80
CA SER A 37 24.11 0.23 15.46
C SER A 37 24.78 -0.80 16.38
N LEU A 38 24.17 -1.97 16.51
CA LEU A 38 24.72 -3.08 17.32
C LEU A 38 25.79 -3.87 16.56
N VAL A 39 25.53 -4.25 15.31
CA VAL A 39 26.43 -5.06 14.50
C VAL A 39 27.15 -4.19 13.44
N PRO A 40 28.49 -4.20 13.40
CA PRO A 40 29.26 -3.44 12.42
C PRO A 40 29.11 -4.02 11.03
N MET A 41 28.54 -3.24 10.12
CA MET A 41 28.44 -3.56 8.70
C MET A 41 28.64 -2.29 7.87
N PRO A 42 29.15 -2.35 6.63
CA PRO A 42 29.29 -1.14 5.81
C PRO A 42 27.95 -0.44 5.52
N TRP A 43 26.84 -1.19 5.55
CA TRP A 43 25.48 -0.69 5.36
C TRP A 43 24.52 -1.41 6.31
N ALA A 44 23.44 -0.75 6.72
CA ALA A 44 22.38 -1.40 7.48
C ALA A 44 21.67 -2.45 6.61
N SER A 45 21.37 -3.61 7.18
CA SER A 45 20.54 -4.64 6.54
C SER A 45 19.07 -4.20 6.52
N HIS A 46 18.32 -4.69 5.53
CA HIS A 46 16.87 -4.52 5.50
C HIS A 46 16.22 -5.32 6.65
N GLY A 47 15.10 -4.81 7.16
CA GLY A 47 14.22 -5.55 8.07
C GLY A 47 13.37 -6.56 7.30
N GLY A 48 13.08 -7.69 7.94
CA GLY A 48 12.16 -8.71 7.42
C GLY A 48 10.77 -8.65 8.07
N ASP A 49 10.49 -7.60 8.82
CA ASP A 49 9.20 -7.38 9.48
C ASP A 49 8.09 -7.06 8.46
N ASP A 50 6.86 -7.40 8.80
CA ASP A 50 5.70 -7.04 8.00
C ASP A 50 5.58 -5.51 7.85
N VAL A 51 5.20 -5.06 6.64
CA VAL A 51 4.99 -3.63 6.33
C VAL A 51 3.51 -3.32 6.09
N GLY A 52 3.08 -2.12 6.49
CA GLY A 52 1.69 -1.70 6.33
C GLY A 52 1.32 -1.42 4.87
N VAL A 53 0.13 -1.86 4.48
CA VAL A 53 -0.51 -1.54 3.20
C VAL A 53 -1.70 -0.62 3.45
N TYR A 54 -1.74 0.52 2.75
CA TYR A 54 -2.84 1.49 2.86
C TYR A 54 -3.57 1.57 1.52
N ALA A 55 -4.89 1.42 1.54
CA ALA A 55 -5.72 1.44 0.33
C ALA A 55 -6.91 2.38 0.49
N ASN A 56 -7.29 3.05 -0.61
CA ASN A 56 -8.46 3.91 -0.69
C ASN A 56 -9.14 3.75 -2.06
N GLY A 57 -10.47 3.84 -2.10
CA GLY A 57 -11.25 3.75 -3.33
C GLY A 57 -11.97 2.40 -3.49
N ALA A 58 -12.29 2.04 -4.74
CA ALA A 58 -13.03 0.82 -5.04
C ALA A 58 -12.30 -0.42 -4.50
N PHE A 59 -13.03 -1.25 -3.74
CA PHE A 59 -12.51 -2.48 -3.12
C PHE A 59 -11.36 -2.28 -2.13
N SER A 60 -11.14 -1.08 -1.58
CA SER A 60 -10.11 -0.86 -0.55
C SER A 60 -10.29 -1.76 0.67
N GLN A 61 -11.53 -2.20 0.95
CA GLN A 61 -11.86 -3.16 2.00
C GLN A 61 -11.17 -4.53 1.86
N LEU A 62 -10.59 -4.87 0.70
CA LEU A 62 -9.80 -6.10 0.53
C LEU A 62 -8.53 -6.09 1.41
N PHE A 63 -8.02 -4.91 1.77
CA PHE A 63 -6.83 -4.74 2.60
C PHE A 63 -7.24 -4.49 4.07
N HIS A 64 -7.74 -5.53 4.74
CA HIS A 64 -8.25 -5.46 6.11
C HIS A 64 -7.49 -6.35 7.13
N SER A 65 -6.49 -7.11 6.67
CA SER A 65 -5.73 -8.08 7.47
C SER A 65 -4.29 -8.17 6.96
N THR A 66 -3.45 -8.95 7.63
CA THR A 66 -2.17 -9.41 7.08
C THR A 66 -2.40 -10.23 5.82
N VAL A 67 -1.61 -9.90 4.79
CA VAL A 67 -1.65 -10.53 3.47
C VAL A 67 -0.22 -10.71 2.98
N ASP A 68 0.00 -11.69 2.10
CA ASP A 68 1.28 -11.83 1.41
C ASP A 68 1.55 -10.64 0.49
N ASN A 69 2.82 -10.28 0.30
CA ASN A 69 3.22 -9.18 -0.59
C ASN A 69 2.68 -9.34 -2.04
N THR A 70 2.52 -10.58 -2.51
CA THR A 70 1.96 -10.88 -3.83
C THR A 70 0.46 -10.61 -3.94
N PHE A 71 -0.27 -10.60 -2.81
CA PHE A 71 -1.70 -10.30 -2.77
C PHE A 71 -1.98 -8.89 -3.29
N ILE A 72 -1.12 -7.92 -3.03
CA ILE A 72 -1.28 -6.53 -3.50
C ILE A 72 -1.49 -6.51 -5.02
N ALA A 73 -0.61 -7.18 -5.76
CA ALA A 73 -0.70 -7.24 -7.22
C ALA A 73 -1.95 -8.00 -7.70
N GLN A 74 -2.32 -9.09 -7.03
CA GLN A 74 -3.51 -9.86 -7.41
C GLN A 74 -4.81 -9.12 -7.11
N ALA A 75 -4.90 -8.43 -5.97
CA ALA A 75 -6.02 -7.58 -5.62
C ALA A 75 -6.16 -6.42 -6.62
N MET A 76 -5.06 -5.77 -7.01
CA MET A 76 -5.09 -4.75 -8.06
C MET A 76 -5.61 -5.31 -9.38
N LYS A 77 -5.13 -6.48 -9.82
CA LYS A 77 -5.63 -7.15 -11.03
C LYS A 77 -7.12 -7.49 -10.94
N PHE A 78 -7.57 -8.00 -9.80
CA PHE A 78 -8.97 -8.32 -9.54
C PHE A 78 -9.86 -7.09 -9.70
N VAL A 79 -9.49 -5.97 -9.07
CA VAL A 79 -10.26 -4.73 -9.14
C VAL A 79 -10.25 -4.11 -10.54
N MET A 80 -9.13 -4.22 -11.26
CA MET A 80 -8.97 -3.70 -12.62
C MET A 80 -9.51 -4.64 -13.70
N CYS A 81 -10.08 -5.79 -13.34
CA CYS A 81 -10.58 -6.78 -14.29
C CYS A 81 -9.50 -7.26 -15.27
N LEU A 82 -8.29 -7.45 -14.77
CA LEU A 82 -7.16 -8.00 -15.53
C LEU A 82 -7.09 -9.52 -15.33
N GLU A 83 -6.43 -10.21 -16.26
CA GLU A 83 -6.23 -11.66 -16.16
C GLU A 83 -5.56 -12.07 -14.84
N PRO A 84 -6.07 -13.09 -14.12
CA PRO A 84 -7.13 -14.05 -14.50
C PRO A 84 -8.57 -13.65 -14.16
N PHE A 85 -8.82 -12.42 -13.70
CA PHE A 85 -10.09 -11.98 -13.10
C PHE A 85 -11.06 -11.31 -14.08
N VAL A 86 -10.87 -11.48 -15.39
CA VAL A 86 -11.71 -10.83 -16.42
C VAL A 86 -13.19 -11.28 -16.38
N LYS A 87 -13.49 -12.40 -15.71
CA LYS A 87 -14.84 -12.98 -15.60
C LYS A 87 -15.54 -12.69 -14.27
N GLU A 88 -14.94 -11.91 -13.39
CA GLU A 88 -15.54 -11.57 -12.10
C GLU A 88 -16.83 -10.75 -12.28
N ALA A 89 -17.76 -10.88 -11.33
CA ALA A 89 -19.10 -10.29 -11.47
C ALA A 89 -19.07 -8.77 -11.64
N HIS A 90 -18.17 -8.07 -10.95
CA HIS A 90 -18.01 -6.61 -11.06
C HIS A 90 -17.32 -6.17 -12.35
N CYS A 91 -16.74 -7.10 -13.12
CA CYS A 91 -16.09 -6.83 -14.41
C CYS A 91 -17.05 -6.89 -15.59
N SER A 92 -18.26 -7.41 -15.38
CA SER A 92 -19.30 -7.33 -16.39
C SER A 92 -19.84 -5.90 -16.44
N SER A 93 -19.53 -5.16 -17.51
CA SER A 93 -20.27 -3.94 -17.83
C SER A 93 -21.75 -4.28 -17.79
N ALA A 94 -22.51 -3.59 -16.95
CA ALA A 94 -23.95 -3.62 -17.03
C ALA A 94 -24.30 -3.20 -18.47
N THR A 95 -24.63 -4.17 -19.31
CA THR A 95 -25.40 -3.90 -20.51
C THR A 95 -26.65 -3.25 -19.94
N ILE A 96 -26.74 -1.92 -20.04
CA ILE A 96 -28.02 -1.25 -19.85
C ILE A 96 -28.87 -1.84 -20.96
N GLY A 97 -29.56 -2.92 -20.63
CA GLY A 97 -30.57 -3.51 -21.47
C GLY A 97 -31.67 -2.47 -21.52
N LEU A 98 -31.50 -1.46 -22.39
CA LEU A 98 -32.63 -0.78 -22.98
C LEU A 98 -33.38 -1.87 -23.73
N SER A 99 -34.20 -2.61 -22.98
CA SER A 99 -35.17 -3.51 -23.54
C SER A 99 -35.95 -2.70 -24.56
N THR A 100 -35.98 -3.16 -25.80
CA THR A 100 -36.73 -2.53 -26.88
C THR A 100 -38.21 -2.35 -26.51
N VAL A 101 -38.71 -3.16 -25.58
CA VAL A 101 -40.04 -3.03 -24.96
C VAL A 101 -40.23 -1.70 -24.24
N SER A 102 -39.22 -1.20 -23.53
CA SER A 102 -39.30 0.09 -22.82
C SER A 102 -39.32 1.28 -23.79
N ILE A 103 -38.63 1.20 -24.93
CA ILE A 103 -38.63 2.25 -25.95
C ILE A 103 -39.98 2.27 -26.68
N ILE A 104 -40.52 1.10 -27.04
CA ILE A 104 -41.85 0.97 -27.67
C ILE A 104 -42.95 1.46 -26.71
N GLY A 105 -42.86 1.14 -25.41
CA GLY A 105 -43.79 1.63 -24.40
C GLY A 105 -43.82 3.15 -24.29
N ILE A 106 -42.65 3.81 -24.31
CA ILE A 106 -42.56 5.28 -24.28
C ILE A 106 -43.11 5.89 -25.57
N LEU A 107 -42.80 5.30 -26.74
CA LEU A 107 -43.30 5.77 -28.03
C LEU A 107 -44.83 5.66 -28.12
N ILE A 108 -45.41 4.53 -27.68
CA ILE A 108 -46.87 4.32 -27.66
C ILE A 108 -47.55 5.33 -26.72
N VAL A 109 -47.00 5.57 -25.53
CA VAL A 109 -47.56 6.55 -24.59
C VAL A 109 -47.49 7.98 -25.12
N THR A 110 -46.47 8.31 -25.92
CA THR A 110 -46.32 9.65 -26.51
C THR A 110 -47.23 9.83 -27.73
N ILE A 111 -47.44 8.78 -28.54
CA ILE A 111 -48.37 8.79 -29.68
C ILE A 111 -49.84 8.76 -29.22
N CYS A 112 -50.18 8.03 -28.16
CA CYS A 112 -51.55 7.98 -27.61
C CYS A 112 -51.94 9.20 -26.76
N ARG A 113 -51.04 10.18 -26.58
CA ARG A 113 -51.32 11.45 -25.88
C ARG A 113 -51.45 12.66 -26.82
N LEU A 114 -51.34 12.47 -28.14
CA LEU A 114 -51.73 13.46 -29.15
C LEU A 114 -53.14 13.17 -29.69
#